data_AF-Q7NHH6-F1
#
_entry.id   AF-Q7NHH6-F1
#
_cell.length_a   1.000
_cell.length_b   1.000
_cell.length_c   1.000
_cell.angle_alpha   90.00
_cell.angle_beta   90.00
_cell.angle_gamma   90.00
#
_symmetry.space_group_name_H-M   'P 1'
#
loop_
_entity.id
_entity.type
_entity.pdbx_description
1 polymer ?
#
loop_
_entity_poly.entity_id
_entity_poly.type
_entity_poly.pdbx_seq_one_letter_code
_entity_poly.pdbx_strand_id
1 'polypeptide(L)' 'MPSLEALFCHVDDFCQRFEPLWQQQLLDDGLRHRRRPRRLCLSEILTILIAFHQSAYRHFKAGSVNYFV' A
#
# COMPACT_ATOMS: atom_id res chain seq x y z
N MET A 1 -12.74 -5.41 -8.39
CA MET A 1 -11.36 -5.31 -7.88
C MET A 1 -10.47 -5.25 -9.09
N PRO A 2 -9.68 -4.18 -9.27
CA PRO A 2 -8.63 -4.14 -10.30
C PRO A 2 -7.67 -5.33 -10.10
N SER A 3 -6.98 -5.73 -11.16
CA SER A 3 -5.88 -6.70 -11.02
C SER A 3 -4.79 -6.13 -10.10
N LEU A 4 -3.97 -7.00 -9.51
CA LEU A 4 -2.86 -6.56 -8.67
C LEU A 4 -1.91 -5.63 -9.43
N GLU A 5 -1.65 -5.93 -10.70
CA GLU A 5 -0.84 -5.09 -11.59
C GLU A 5 -1.46 -3.70 -11.81
N ALA A 6 -2.76 -3.64 -12.13
CA ALA A 6 -3.43 -2.36 -12.33
C ALA A 6 -3.49 -1.53 -11.03
N LEU A 7 -3.69 -2.18 -9.88
CA LEU A 7 -3.59 -1.53 -8.57
C LEU A 7 -2.18 -0.96 -8.35
N PHE A 8 -1.15 -1.77 -8.61
CA PHE A 8 0.24 -1.36 -8.44
C PHE A 8 0.58 -0.15 -9.32
N CYS A 9 0.21 -0.16 -10.61
CA CYS A 9 0.45 0.99 -11.49
C CYS A 9 -0.15 2.29 -10.94
N HIS A 10 -1.41 2.26 -10.51
CA HIS A 10 -2.06 3.44 -9.94
C HIS A 10 -1.40 3.93 -8.65
N VAL A 11 -0.98 2.99 -7.79
CA VAL A 11 -0.30 3.31 -6.54
C VAL A 11 1.11 3.86 -6.82
N ASP A 12 1.81 3.33 -7.81
CA ASP A 12 3.15 3.81 -8.18
C ASP A 12 3.10 5.23 -8.75
N ASP A 13 2.19 5.51 -9.69
CA ASP A 13 1.95 6.86 -10.24
C ASP A 13 1.59 7.89 -9.15
N PHE A 14 0.89 7.44 -8.11
CA PHE A 14 0.60 8.25 -6.93
C PHE A 14 1.89 8.50 -6.12
N CYS A 15 2.64 7.46 -5.78
CA CYS A 15 3.87 7.56 -4.98
C CYS A 15 4.94 8.42 -5.65
N GLN A 16 5.07 8.36 -6.98
CA GLN A 16 6.01 9.21 -7.74
C GLN A 16 5.77 10.72 -7.48
N ARG A 17 4.52 11.13 -7.26
CA ARG A 17 4.17 12.52 -6.93
C ARG A 17 4.17 12.80 -5.43
N PHE A 18 3.73 11.83 -4.62
CA PHE A 18 3.56 12.00 -3.18
C PHE A 18 4.89 11.94 -2.41
N GLU A 19 5.77 10.98 -2.72
CA GLU A 19 7.01 10.76 -1.96
C GLU A 19 7.92 12.00 -1.89
N PRO A 20 8.15 12.75 -3.01
CA PRO A 20 8.99 13.95 -2.94
C PRO A 20 8.41 15.03 -2.02
N LEU A 21 7.11 15.28 -2.09
CA LEU A 21 6.42 16.28 -1.27
C LEU A 21 6.46 15.89 0.21
N TRP A 22 6.19 14.62 0.51
CA TRP A 22 6.27 14.08 1.87
C TRP A 22 7.69 14.19 2.45
N GLN A 23 8.71 13.90 1.64
CA GLN A 23 10.10 14.02 2.07
C GLN A 23 10.54 15.47 2.32
N GLN A 24 9.99 16.44 1.57
CA GLN A 24 10.23 17.86 1.82
C GLN A 24 9.63 18.29 3.16
N GLN A 25 8.40 17.88 3.47
CA GLN A 25 7.75 18.17 4.75
C GLN A 25 8.51 17.58 5.95
N LEU A 26 9.05 16.36 5.81
CA LEU A 26 9.84 15.71 6.86
C LEU A 26 11.15 16.42 7.22
N LEU A 27 11.70 17.25 6.32
CA LEU A 27 12.91 18.04 6.60
C LEU A 27 12.58 19.34 7.36
N ASP A 28 11.34 19.80 7.30
CA ASP A 28 10.89 21.07 7.87
C ASP A 28 10.63 20.98 9.39
N ASP A 29 10.43 19.77 9.93
CA ASP A 29 10.15 19.53 11.36
C ASP A 29 11.38 19.71 12.28
N GLY A 30 12.55 20.10 11.75
CA GLY A 30 13.77 20.37 12.51
C GLY A 30 14.40 19.14 13.21
N LEU A 31 13.73 18.00 13.16
CA LEU A 31 14.16 16.74 13.76
C LEU A 31 14.99 15.93 12.76
N ARG A 32 16.12 15.42 13.25
CA ARG A 32 17.04 14.63 12.43
C ARG A 32 16.52 13.21 12.28
N HIS A 33 15.72 12.96 11.25
CA HIS A 33 15.19 11.62 10.96
C HIS A 33 16.24 10.71 10.33
N ARG A 34 16.45 9.52 10.91
CA ARG A 34 17.39 8.52 10.37
C ARG A 34 16.81 7.89 9.09
N ARG A 35 17.41 8.16 7.94
CA ARG A 35 17.09 7.49 6.67
C ARG A 35 17.77 6.11 6.61
N ARG A 36 17.01 5.04 6.83
CA ARG A 36 17.48 3.65 6.62
C ARG A 36 16.97 3.15 5.27
N PRO A 37 17.80 2.41 4.50
CA PRO A 37 17.30 1.72 3.32
C PRO A 37 16.22 0.71 3.74
N ARG A 38 15.08 0.76 3.06
CA ARG A 38 14.00 -0.23 3.22
C ARG A 38 14.17 -1.31 2.15
N ARG A 39 13.67 -2.52 2.45
CA ARG A 39 13.60 -3.61 1.46
C ARG A 39 12.48 -3.42 0.44
N LEU A 40 11.48 -2.62 0.78
CA LEU A 40 10.32 -2.31 -0.06
C LEU A 40 10.17 -0.80 -0.22
N CYS A 41 9.79 -0.35 -1.41
CA CYS A 41 9.41 1.03 -1.70
C CYS A 41 8.02 1.35 -1.11
N LEU A 42 7.60 2.62 -1.13
CA LEU A 42 6.28 2.98 -0.58
C LEU A 42 5.14 2.41 -1.41
N SER A 43 5.26 2.38 -2.75
CA SER A 43 4.23 1.85 -3.63
C SER A 43 3.97 0.36 -3.41
N GLU A 44 5.00 -0.44 -3.17
CA GLU A 44 4.86 -1.84 -2.78
C GLU A 44 4.09 -2.00 -1.45
N ILE A 45 4.45 -1.23 -0.43
CA ILE A 45 3.81 -1.30 0.90
C ILE A 45 2.32 -0.92 0.79
N LEU A 46 2.02 0.19 0.10
CA LEU A 46 0.64 0.64 -0.10
C LEU A 46 -0.17 -0.36 -0.91
N THR A 47 0.41 -0.95 -1.95
CA THR A 47 -0.25 -1.98 -2.76
C THR A 47 -0.60 -3.20 -1.91
N ILE A 48 0.32 -3.68 -1.07
CA ILE A 48 0.06 -4.80 -0.15
C ILE A 48 -1.08 -4.45 0.82
N LEU A 49 -1.06 -3.26 1.43
CA LEU A 49 -2.09 -2.82 2.37
C LEU A 49 -3.47 -2.74 1.71
N ILE A 50 -3.57 -2.13 0.53
CA ILE A 50 -4.83 -1.98 -0.20
C ILE A 50 -5.35 -3.34 -0.65
N ALA A 51 -4.49 -4.19 -1.22
CA ALA A 51 -4.88 -5.53 -1.67
C ALA A 51 -5.35 -6.40 -0.50
N PHE A 52 -4.66 -6.34 0.65
CA PHE A 52 -5.05 -7.04 1.86
C PHE A 52 -6.40 -6.55 2.40
N HIS A 53 -6.62 -5.23 2.43
CA HIS A 53 -7.90 -4.66 2.85
C HIS A 53 -9.05 -5.11 1.93
N GLN A 54 -8.82 -5.11 0.61
CA GLN A 54 -9.80 -5.56 -0.39
C GLN A 54 -10.11 -7.07 -0.30
N SER A 55 -9.11 -7.90 0.03
CA SER A 55 -9.31 -9.35 0.19
C SER A 55 -10.01 -9.69 1.50
N ALA A 56 -9.61 -9.06 2.62
CA ALA A 56 -10.23 -9.26 3.93
C ALA A 56 -11.72 -8.86 3.95
N TYR A 57 -12.08 -7.76 3.26
CA TYR A 57 -13.48 -7.35 3.12
C TYR A 57 -14.33 -8.38 2.36
N ARG A 58 -13.72 -9.13 1.42
CA ARG A 58 -14.41 -10.21 0.67
C ARG A 58 -14.56 -11.51 1.46
N HIS A 59 -13.61 -11.85 2.32
CA HIS A 59 -13.60 -13.14 3.02
C HIS A 59 -14.39 -13.18 4.33
N PHE A 60 -14.90 -12.05 4.82
CA PHE A 60 -15.66 -12.02 6.09
C PHE A 60 -17.01 -12.78 6.05
N LYS A 61 -17.58 -13.08 4.86
CA LYS A 61 -18.89 -13.77 4.72
C LYS A 61 -18.85 -15.08 3.91
N ALA A 62 -17.75 -15.37 3.20
CA ALA A 62 -17.67 -16.49 2.26
C ALA A 62 -17.09 -17.79 2.86
N GLY A 63 -16.62 -17.77 4.12
CA GLY A 63 -16.02 -18.93 4.78
C GLY A 63 -17.01 -20.00 5.27
N SER A 64 -18.33 -19.73 5.26
CA SER A 64 -19.33 -20.65 5.81
C SER A 64 -20.15 -21.43 4.77
N VAL A 65 -19.88 -21.29 3.47
CA VAL A 65 -20.76 -21.87 2.42
C VAL A 65 -20.04 -22.80 1.43
N ASN A 66 -18.73 -23.06 1.57
CA ASN A 66 -17.98 -23.96 0.68
C ASN A 66 -17.46 -25.25 1.37
N TYR A 67 -17.93 -25.55 2.58
CA TYR A 67 -17.62 -26.81 3.29
C TYR A 67 -18.83 -27.75 3.41
N PHE A 68 -19.91 -27.49 2.67
CA PHE A 68 -21.09 -28.36 2.59
C PHE A 68 -21.64 -28.40 1.16
N VAL A 69 -20.87 -28.98 0.23
CA VAL A 69 -21.39 -29.74 -0.93
C VAL A 69 -20.43 -30.88 -1.18
#